data_AF-A0A285F6D5-F1
#
_entry.id   AF-A0A285F6D5-F1
#
_cell.length_a   1.000
_cell.length_b   1.000
_cell.length_c   1.000
_cell.angle_alpha   90.00
_cell.angle_beta   90.00
_cell.angle_gamma   90.00
#
_symmetry.space_group_name_H-M   'P 1'
#
loop_
_entity.id
_entity.type
_entity.pdbx_description
1 polymer ?
#
loop_
_entity_poly.entity_id
_entity_poly.type
_entity_poly.pdbx_seq_one_letter_code
_entity_poly.pdbx_strand_id
1 'polypeptide(L)'
;MSNCCDRCKNRLCASKVPIFSNLSDSELIDIIKMTGHEEFKKGDTICFEGLEANTLYIINQGEIKLFKHTKDGKEQILHILTTGDFFGELNLLKGGHYSFSAEAITSTKLCTLTKDKMKSIILEKPGIALKIMETLADRLSSLETLAQNLATNEVEVRLAYMLLELKKEYGKETSEGIEMKIPITREDMSNYTGVARETVSRKLKTFEEEGVIKLVGNKKIIILDEERLKLMQ
;
A
#
# COMPACT_ATOMS: atom_id res chain seq x y z
N MET A 1 15.21 26.62 17.79
CA MET A 1 15.13 25.15 17.87
C MET A 1 13.91 24.78 18.71
N SER A 2 12.74 24.62 18.08
CA SER A 2 11.62 23.76 18.51
C SER A 2 10.47 24.04 17.52
N ASN A 3 10.31 23.19 16.50
CA ASN A 3 9.15 23.18 15.60
C ASN A 3 9.13 21.86 14.81
N CYS A 4 9.42 20.76 15.51
CA CYS A 4 9.17 19.42 15.00
C CYS A 4 8.08 18.84 15.89
N CYS A 5 6.83 18.80 15.41
CA CYS A 5 5.79 17.88 15.86
C CYS A 5 5.87 17.49 17.37
N ASP A 6 5.74 18.42 18.32
CA ASP A 6 5.78 18.06 19.77
C ASP A 6 4.68 17.04 20.17
N ARG A 7 3.71 16.79 19.27
CA ARG A 7 2.64 15.80 19.41
C ARG A 7 2.85 14.49 18.62
N CYS A 8 3.87 14.41 17.77
CA CYS A 8 4.19 13.24 16.96
C CYS A 8 5.53 12.72 17.44
N LYS A 9 5.55 11.64 18.21
CA LYS A 9 6.74 11.07 18.88
C LYS A 9 7.87 10.69 17.89
N ASN A 10 8.58 11.68 17.34
CA ASN A 10 9.72 11.55 16.43
C ASN A 10 9.53 10.60 15.24
N ARG A 11 8.30 10.45 14.71
CA ARG A 11 8.05 9.68 13.49
C ARG A 11 7.44 10.58 12.43
N LEU A 12 8.08 10.62 11.26
CA LEU A 12 7.64 11.40 10.12
C LEU A 12 6.27 10.82 9.66
N CYS A 13 5.15 11.37 10.10
CA CYS A 13 3.82 10.82 9.78
C CYS A 13 3.59 10.72 8.27
N ALA A 14 4.17 11.63 7.49
CA ALA A 14 4.18 11.61 6.03
C ALA A 14 4.81 10.34 5.45
N SER A 15 5.77 9.69 6.13
CA SER A 15 6.38 8.43 5.64
C SER A 15 5.41 7.25 5.61
N LYS A 16 4.23 7.39 6.23
CA LYS A 16 3.15 6.39 6.16
C LYS A 16 2.36 6.46 4.86
N VAL A 17 2.45 7.56 4.12
CA VAL A 17 1.70 7.77 2.89
C VAL A 17 2.51 7.20 1.73
N PRO A 18 2.02 6.20 0.98
CA PRO A 18 2.79 5.50 -0.05
C PRO A 18 3.32 6.41 -1.15
N ILE A 19 2.62 7.48 -1.50
CA ILE A 19 3.08 8.42 -2.53
C ILE A 19 4.37 9.17 -2.12
N PHE A 20 4.74 9.14 -0.84
CA PHE A 20 5.94 9.74 -0.29
C PHE A 20 7.04 8.72 0.01
N SER A 21 6.90 7.45 -0.40
CA SER A 21 7.84 6.38 -0.04
C SER A 21 9.27 6.59 -0.54
N ASN A 22 9.43 7.24 -1.70
CA ASN A 22 10.75 7.48 -2.31
C ASN A 22 11.38 8.83 -1.89
N LEU A 23 10.75 9.55 -0.97
CA LEU A 23 11.28 10.82 -0.46
C LEU A 23 12.32 10.59 0.62
N SER A 24 13.36 11.43 0.64
CA SER A 24 14.35 11.41 1.72
C SER A 24 13.78 11.97 3.01
N ASP A 25 14.42 11.67 4.15
CA ASP A 25 14.03 12.23 5.44
C ASP A 25 13.97 13.77 5.43
N SER A 26 14.90 14.43 4.73
CA SER A 26 14.88 15.89 4.59
C SER A 26 13.65 16.39 3.83
N GLU A 27 13.25 15.71 2.75
CA GLU A 27 12.08 16.08 1.96
C GLU A 27 10.79 15.80 2.73
N LEU A 28 10.72 14.69 3.47
CA LEU A 28 9.61 14.37 4.36
C LEU A 28 9.46 15.41 5.48
N ILE A 29 10.56 15.88 6.06
CA ILE A 29 10.56 16.97 7.04
C ILE A 29 9.94 18.24 6.44
N ASP A 30 10.24 18.56 5.19
CA ASP A 30 9.69 19.74 4.54
C ASP A 30 8.18 19.62 4.28
N ILE A 31 7.70 18.43 3.93
CA ILE A 31 6.25 18.14 3.87
C ILE A 31 5.62 18.33 5.25
N ILE A 32 6.23 17.79 6.30
CA ILE A 32 5.69 17.84 7.66
C ILE A 32 5.64 19.26 8.22
N LYS A 33 6.60 20.13 7.88
CA LYS A 33 6.53 21.54 8.29
C LYS A 33 5.29 22.26 7.76
N MET A 34 4.73 21.77 6.66
CA MET A 34 3.54 22.34 6.04
C MET A 34 2.24 21.68 6.54
N THR A 35 2.30 20.58 7.28
CA THR A 35 1.07 19.93 7.74
C THR A 35 0.34 20.75 8.82
N GLY A 36 -0.98 20.85 8.69
CA GLY A 36 -1.87 21.30 9.74
C GLY A 36 -2.15 20.20 10.75
N HIS A 37 -2.76 20.58 11.88
CA HIS A 37 -3.17 19.63 12.91
C HIS A 37 -4.61 19.93 13.31
N GLU A 38 -5.44 18.90 13.29
CA GLU A 38 -6.86 18.99 13.65
C GLU A 38 -7.19 17.93 14.69
N GLU A 39 -8.07 18.28 15.63
CA GLU A 39 -8.54 17.37 16.67
C GLU A 39 -10.06 17.28 16.60
N PHE A 40 -10.58 16.05 16.67
CA PHE A 40 -12.00 15.72 16.57
C PHE A 40 -12.43 14.91 17.79
N LYS A 41 -13.66 15.15 18.25
CA LYS A 41 -14.31 14.33 19.28
C LYS A 41 -14.98 13.12 18.63
N LYS A 42 -15.29 12.12 19.45
CA LYS A 42 -16.12 11.00 19.02
C LYS A 42 -17.47 11.51 18.50
N GLY A 43 -17.84 11.08 17.31
CA GLY A 43 -19.06 11.45 16.59
C GLY A 43 -18.89 12.65 15.65
N ASP A 44 -17.75 13.35 15.67
CA ASP A 44 -17.53 14.48 14.76
C ASP A 44 -17.30 13.96 13.33
N THR A 45 -17.95 14.60 12.36
CA THR A 45 -17.71 14.35 10.93
C THR A 45 -16.52 15.16 10.44
N ILE A 46 -15.56 14.49 9.81
CA ILE A 46 -14.34 15.11 9.25
C ILE A 46 -14.59 15.62 7.83
N CYS A 47 -15.26 14.82 7.00
CA CYS A 47 -15.65 15.21 5.65
C CYS A 47 -16.92 14.48 5.20
N PHE A 48 -17.59 15.05 4.19
CA PHE A 48 -18.81 14.49 3.62
C PHE A 48 -18.61 14.05 2.17
N GLU A 49 -19.26 12.94 1.82
CA GLU A 49 -19.35 12.46 0.45
C GLU A 49 -19.92 13.55 -0.46
N GLY A 50 -19.31 13.72 -1.64
CA GLY A 50 -19.73 14.70 -2.64
C GLY A 50 -19.26 16.13 -2.38
N LEU A 51 -18.64 16.43 -1.24
CA LEU A 51 -17.99 17.73 -1.02
C LEU A 51 -16.59 17.76 -1.63
N GLU A 52 -16.13 18.98 -1.94
CA GLU A 52 -14.81 19.21 -2.51
C GLU A 52 -13.72 18.64 -1.59
N ALA A 53 -12.85 17.82 -2.19
CA ALA A 53 -11.76 17.17 -1.50
C ALA A 53 -10.44 17.81 -1.89
N ASN A 54 -9.80 18.43 -0.91
CA ASN A 54 -8.52 19.13 -1.08
C ASN A 54 -7.51 18.80 0.02
N THR A 55 -7.83 17.87 0.92
CA THR A 55 -7.01 17.60 2.11
C THR A 55 -6.73 16.11 2.24
N LEU A 56 -5.44 15.79 2.39
CA LEU A 56 -4.94 14.52 2.88
C LEU A 56 -4.94 14.55 4.41
N TYR A 57 -5.48 13.49 5.02
CA TYR A 57 -5.50 13.28 6.46
C TYR A 57 -4.65 12.09 6.83
N ILE A 58 -3.81 12.23 7.87
CA ILE A 58 -3.00 11.15 8.44
C ILE A 58 -3.38 11.02 9.90
N ILE A 59 -3.74 9.81 10.33
CA ILE A 59 -4.23 9.55 11.69
C ILE A 59 -3.05 9.41 12.63
N ASN A 60 -2.82 10.44 13.45
CA ASN A 60 -1.78 10.42 14.49
C ASN A 60 -2.26 9.71 15.76
N GLN A 61 -3.56 9.80 16.05
CA GLN A 61 -4.19 9.12 17.19
C GLN A 61 -5.68 8.96 16.93
N GLY A 62 -6.26 7.86 17.40
CA GLY A 62 -7.70 7.61 17.34
C GLY A 62 -8.10 6.71 16.18
N GLU A 63 -9.40 6.69 15.92
CA GLU A 63 -10.04 5.81 14.94
C GLU A 63 -11.13 6.57 14.19
N ILE A 64 -11.23 6.30 12.89
CA ILE A 64 -12.18 6.93 11.97
C ILE A 64 -12.89 5.82 11.18
N LYS A 65 -14.20 5.94 10.99
CA LYS A 65 -14.92 5.16 9.98
C LYS A 65 -15.04 5.97 8.69
N LEU A 66 -14.74 5.34 7.56
CA LEU A 66 -15.12 5.82 6.23
C LEU A 66 -16.39 5.11 5.82
N PHE A 67 -17.40 5.84 5.35
CA PHE A 67 -18.71 5.28 5.05
C PHE A 67 -19.42 6.00 3.91
N LYS A 68 -20.47 5.35 3.39
CA LYS A 68 -21.42 5.90 2.42
C LYS A 68 -22.84 5.72 2.90
N HIS A 69 -23.75 6.52 2.35
CA HIS A 69 -25.17 6.21 2.43
C HIS A 69 -25.59 5.42 1.19
N THR A 70 -26.25 4.29 1.41
CA THR A 70 -26.95 3.55 0.35
C THR A 70 -28.13 4.37 -0.17
N LYS A 71 -28.69 4.00 -1.33
CA LYS A 71 -29.86 4.67 -1.91
C LYS A 71 -31.06 4.73 -0.95
N ASP A 72 -31.16 3.76 -0.05
CA ASP A 72 -32.22 3.65 0.96
C ASP A 72 -31.87 4.40 2.27
N GLY A 73 -30.80 5.20 2.28
CA GLY A 73 -30.38 6.02 3.41
C GLY A 73 -29.62 5.28 4.51
N LYS A 74 -29.36 3.97 4.36
CA LYS A 74 -28.57 3.21 5.35
C LYS A 74 -27.08 3.51 5.22
N GLU A 75 -26.42 3.69 6.36
CA GLU A 75 -24.97 3.78 6.45
C GLU A 75 -24.31 2.44 6.08
N GLN A 76 -23.35 2.47 5.17
CA GLN A 76 -22.46 1.37 4.82
C GLN A 76 -21.02 1.78 5.11
N ILE A 77 -20.42 1.16 6.13
CA ILE A 77 -19.01 1.35 6.46
C ILE A 77 -18.15 0.69 5.39
N LEU A 78 -17.21 1.44 4.83
CA LEU A 78 -16.23 0.97 3.85
C LEU A 78 -14.96 0.50 4.54
N HIS A 79 -14.45 1.30 5.48
CA HIS A 79 -13.21 1.04 6.20
C HIS A 79 -13.27 1.62 7.62
N ILE A 80 -12.54 0.99 8.53
CA ILE A 80 -12.17 1.59 9.82
C ILE A 80 -10.67 1.83 9.78
N LEU A 81 -10.28 3.07 9.95
CA LEU A 81 -8.90 3.53 9.92
C LEU A 81 -8.44 3.86 11.34
N THR A 82 -7.19 3.54 11.63
CA THR A 82 -6.57 3.62 12.95
C THR A 82 -5.26 4.42 12.89
N THR A 83 -4.55 4.49 14.01
CA THR A 83 -3.29 5.24 14.11
C THR A 83 -2.24 4.73 13.11
N GLY A 84 -1.75 5.63 12.27
CA GLY A 84 -0.81 5.35 11.19
C GLY A 84 -1.46 5.25 9.80
N ASP A 85 -2.78 5.11 9.73
CA ASP A 85 -3.52 5.12 8.48
C ASP A 85 -3.73 6.55 7.97
N PHE A 86 -4.15 6.68 6.70
CA PHE A 86 -4.39 7.96 6.04
C PHE A 86 -5.55 7.84 5.03
N PHE A 87 -6.08 8.98 4.60
CA PHE A 87 -7.09 9.05 3.53
C PHE A 87 -7.10 10.42 2.83
N GLY A 88 -7.59 10.46 1.59
CA GLY A 88 -7.73 11.70 0.81
C GLY A 88 -6.54 11.99 -0.12
N GLU A 89 -5.59 11.07 -0.21
CA GLU A 89 -4.36 11.15 -1.02
C GLU A 89 -4.62 11.36 -2.51
N LEU A 90 -5.67 10.76 -3.06
CA LEU A 90 -6.03 10.90 -4.49
C LEU A 90 -6.37 12.35 -4.85
N ASN A 91 -6.97 13.06 -3.90
CA ASN A 91 -7.44 14.42 -4.10
C ASN A 91 -6.32 15.46 -3.97
N LEU A 92 -5.16 15.06 -3.43
CA LEU A 92 -4.01 15.93 -3.24
C LEU A 92 -3.41 16.43 -4.56
N LEU A 93 -3.48 15.63 -5.64
CA LEU A 93 -2.91 15.97 -6.94
C LEU A 93 -3.96 16.42 -7.96
N LYS A 94 -4.99 15.59 -8.16
CA LYS A 94 -6.01 15.80 -9.20
C LYS A 94 -7.09 16.80 -8.76
N GLY A 95 -7.31 16.94 -7.46
CA GLY A 95 -8.55 17.50 -6.91
C GLY A 95 -9.75 16.61 -7.21
N GLY A 96 -10.91 16.95 -6.64
CA GLY A 96 -12.14 16.21 -6.85
C GLY A 96 -13.11 16.37 -5.70
N HIS A 97 -13.98 15.38 -5.54
CA HIS A 97 -14.91 15.31 -4.43
C HIS A 97 -14.62 14.06 -3.60
N TYR A 98 -14.93 14.10 -2.30
CA TYR A 98 -14.82 12.91 -1.48
C TYR A 98 -15.79 11.86 -1.99
N SER A 99 -15.26 10.68 -2.27
CA SER A 99 -16.06 9.52 -2.65
C SER A 99 -16.62 8.79 -1.43
N PHE A 100 -16.57 9.37 -0.22
CA PHE A 100 -17.05 8.80 1.04
C PHE A 100 -17.21 9.92 2.07
N SER A 101 -17.91 9.66 3.16
CA SER A 101 -17.89 10.48 4.38
C SER A 101 -16.94 9.88 5.41
N ALA A 102 -16.40 10.70 6.30
CA ALA A 102 -15.50 10.27 7.36
C ALA A 102 -15.99 10.77 8.73
N GLU A 103 -16.08 9.90 9.73
CA GLU A 103 -16.50 10.24 11.10
C GLU A 103 -15.54 9.64 12.13
N ALA A 104 -15.21 10.43 13.16
CA ALA A 104 -14.37 10.00 14.26
C ALA A 104 -15.16 9.07 15.20
N ILE A 105 -14.76 7.81 15.33
CA ILE A 105 -15.43 6.86 16.23
C ILE A 105 -14.85 6.88 17.66
N THR A 106 -13.66 7.47 17.81
CA THR A 106 -13.03 7.83 19.09
C THR A 106 -12.55 9.29 19.05
N SER A 107 -11.96 9.81 20.13
CA SER A 107 -11.28 11.11 20.05
C SER A 107 -10.03 10.97 19.18
N THR A 108 -9.93 11.81 18.15
CA THR A 108 -9.00 11.62 17.04
C THR A 108 -8.15 12.86 16.81
N LYS A 109 -6.87 12.65 16.49
CA LYS A 109 -5.92 13.71 16.11
C LYS A 109 -5.34 13.42 14.74
N LEU A 110 -5.44 14.38 13.84
CA LEU A 110 -5.05 14.26 12.44
C LEU A 110 -3.94 15.25 12.09
N CYS A 111 -2.99 14.80 11.28
CA CYS A 111 -2.14 15.70 10.49
C CYS A 111 -2.82 15.92 9.14
N THR A 112 -2.89 17.17 8.69
CA THR A 112 -3.58 17.56 7.46
C THR A 112 -2.62 18.18 6.44
N LEU A 113 -2.70 17.78 5.19
CA LEU A 113 -1.95 18.40 4.09
C LEU A 113 -2.92 18.78 2.98
N THR A 114 -3.08 20.08 2.77
CA THR A 114 -3.94 20.61 1.71
C THR A 114 -3.24 20.59 0.36
N LYS A 115 -4.00 20.45 -0.72
CA LYS A 115 -3.55 20.53 -2.12
C LYS A 115 -2.72 21.77 -2.41
N ASP A 116 -3.12 22.94 -1.93
CA ASP A 116 -2.37 24.18 -2.18
C ASP A 116 -0.99 24.17 -1.52
N LYS A 117 -0.91 23.67 -0.28
CA LYS A 117 0.38 23.49 0.39
C LYS A 117 1.26 22.47 -0.32
N MET A 118 0.68 21.36 -0.79
CA MET A 118 1.43 20.38 -1.61
C MET A 118 1.95 21.03 -2.90
N LYS A 119 1.10 21.80 -3.59
CA LYS A 119 1.47 22.54 -4.79
C LYS A 119 2.62 23.52 -4.51
N SER A 120 2.57 24.25 -3.41
CA SER A 120 3.66 25.16 -3.01
C SER A 120 4.97 24.41 -2.78
N ILE A 121 4.95 23.26 -2.10
CA ILE A 121 6.15 22.43 -1.89
C ILE A 121 6.73 21.95 -3.23
N ILE A 122 5.88 21.50 -4.15
CA ILE A 122 6.32 21.04 -5.47
C ILE A 122 6.97 22.18 -6.26
N LEU A 123 6.41 23.39 -6.20
CA LEU A 123 6.96 24.55 -6.89
C LEU A 123 8.30 25.01 -6.29
N GLU A 124 8.45 24.90 -4.97
CA GLU A 124 9.71 25.23 -4.28
C GLU A 124 10.77 24.14 -4.50
N LYS A 125 10.36 22.87 -4.53
CA LYS A 125 11.24 21.69 -4.59
C LYS A 125 10.76 20.72 -5.68
N PRO A 126 11.01 21.01 -6.96
CA PRO A 126 10.54 20.18 -8.08
C PRO A 126 11.01 18.72 -8.03
N GLY A 127 12.15 18.45 -7.38
CA GLY A 127 12.65 17.09 -7.16
C GLY A 127 11.68 16.18 -6.39
N ILE A 128 10.86 16.75 -5.49
CA ILE A 128 9.82 16.01 -4.77
C ILE A 128 8.75 15.51 -5.76
N ALA A 129 8.36 16.32 -6.75
CA ALA A 129 7.38 15.90 -7.75
C ALA A 129 7.93 14.79 -8.67
N LEU A 130 9.21 14.85 -9.05
CA LEU A 130 9.85 13.78 -9.83
C LEU A 130 9.80 12.45 -9.09
N LYS A 131 10.20 12.42 -7.82
CA LYS A 131 10.15 11.21 -6.98
C LYS A 131 8.75 10.67 -6.76
N ILE A 132 7.76 11.57 -6.63
CA ILE A 132 6.35 11.20 -6.57
C ILE A 132 5.92 10.55 -7.89
N MET A 133 6.31 11.11 -9.04
CA MET A 133 5.98 10.53 -10.35
C MET A 133 6.65 9.17 -10.56
N GLU A 134 7.91 9.00 -10.14
CA GLU A 134 8.60 7.70 -10.12
C GLU A 134 7.82 6.68 -9.28
N THR A 135 7.44 7.06 -8.06
CA THR A 135 6.63 6.21 -7.17
C THR A 135 5.30 5.80 -7.80
N LEU A 136 4.63 6.72 -8.51
CA LEU A 136 3.38 6.43 -9.21
C LEU A 136 3.61 5.53 -10.42
N ALA A 137 4.70 5.71 -11.17
CA ALA A 137 5.06 4.87 -12.31
C ALA A 137 5.38 3.44 -11.87
N ASP A 138 6.13 3.26 -10.78
CA ASP A 138 6.42 1.95 -10.20
C ASP A 138 5.14 1.21 -9.80
N ARG A 139 4.20 1.92 -9.18
CA ARG A 139 2.89 1.37 -8.81
C ARG A 139 2.03 1.04 -10.02
N LEU A 140 2.04 1.87 -11.06
CA LEU A 140 1.32 1.60 -12.30
C LEU A 140 1.87 0.33 -12.97
N SER A 141 3.19 0.23 -13.12
CA SER A 141 3.85 -0.95 -13.69
C SER A 141 3.54 -2.23 -12.90
N SER A 142 3.52 -2.14 -11.57
CA SER A 142 3.13 -3.26 -10.71
C SER A 142 1.66 -3.68 -10.93
N LEU A 143 0.75 -2.72 -11.11
CA LEU A 143 -0.66 -2.98 -11.40
C LEU A 143 -0.86 -3.55 -12.81
N GLU A 144 -0.13 -3.08 -13.81
CA GLU A 144 -0.15 -3.63 -15.17
C GLU A 144 0.34 -5.07 -15.19
N THR A 145 1.43 -5.35 -14.47
CA THR A 145 1.97 -6.71 -14.33
C THR A 145 0.97 -7.62 -13.62
N LEU A 146 0.36 -7.17 -12.52
CA LEU A 146 -0.70 -7.92 -11.86
C LEU A 146 -1.89 -8.17 -12.79
N ALA A 147 -2.33 -7.17 -13.55
CA ALA A 147 -3.44 -7.31 -14.48
C ALA A 147 -3.12 -8.29 -15.62
N GLN A 148 -1.91 -8.23 -16.18
CA GLN A 148 -1.42 -9.19 -17.19
C GLN A 148 -1.43 -10.60 -16.61
N ASN A 149 -0.87 -10.80 -15.41
CA ASN A 149 -0.85 -12.10 -14.75
C ASN A 149 -2.26 -12.63 -14.46
N LEU A 150 -3.18 -11.79 -14.01
CA LEU A 150 -4.57 -12.20 -13.81
C LEU A 150 -5.29 -12.51 -15.13
N ALA A 151 -4.89 -11.86 -16.23
CA ALA A 151 -5.42 -12.11 -17.57
C ALA A 151 -4.75 -13.32 -18.27
N THR A 152 -3.56 -13.76 -17.83
CA THR A 152 -2.95 -14.97 -18.36
C THR A 152 -3.68 -16.21 -17.85
N ASN A 153 -4.12 -17.06 -18.77
CA ASN A 153 -4.78 -18.33 -18.40
C ASN A 153 -3.81 -19.37 -17.85
N GLU A 154 -2.50 -19.15 -17.99
CA GLU A 154 -1.48 -20.11 -17.61
C GLU A 154 -1.13 -19.99 -16.13
N VAL A 155 -1.55 -21.00 -15.37
CA VAL A 155 -1.34 -21.09 -13.92
C VAL A 155 0.14 -21.00 -13.53
N GLU A 156 1.03 -21.50 -14.37
CA GLU A 156 2.48 -21.50 -14.12
C GLU A 156 3.03 -20.08 -14.04
N VAL A 157 2.66 -19.21 -14.99
CA VAL A 157 3.04 -17.79 -15.03
C VAL A 157 2.66 -17.09 -13.74
N ARG A 158 1.40 -17.27 -13.31
CA ARG A 158 0.87 -16.65 -12.08
C ARG A 158 1.59 -17.13 -10.82
N LEU A 159 1.95 -18.42 -10.76
CA LEU A 159 2.71 -18.98 -9.64
C LEU A 159 4.16 -18.51 -9.62
N ALA A 160 4.81 -18.46 -10.78
CA ALA A 160 6.18 -17.95 -10.91
C ALA A 160 6.25 -16.48 -10.47
N TYR A 161 5.29 -15.66 -10.92
CA TYR A 161 5.16 -14.27 -10.49
C TYR A 161 4.99 -14.13 -8.97
N MET A 162 4.03 -14.86 -8.38
CA MET A 162 3.82 -14.83 -6.93
C MET A 162 5.10 -15.20 -6.15
N LEU A 163 5.85 -16.22 -6.60
CA LEU A 163 7.11 -16.62 -5.97
C LEU A 163 8.17 -15.52 -6.06
N LEU A 164 8.30 -14.86 -7.21
CA LEU A 164 9.24 -13.75 -7.43
C LEU A 164 8.85 -12.50 -6.61
N GLU A 165 7.57 -12.22 -6.41
CA GLU A 165 7.12 -11.15 -5.51
C GLU A 165 7.42 -11.46 -4.05
N LEU A 166 7.12 -12.68 -3.59
CA LEU A 166 7.45 -13.11 -2.22
C LEU A 166 8.97 -13.08 -1.98
N LYS A 167 9.78 -13.33 -3.01
CA LYS A 167 11.24 -13.25 -2.95
C LYS A 167 11.73 -11.86 -2.54
N LYS A 168 11.10 -10.80 -3.06
CA LYS A 168 11.51 -9.41 -2.78
C LYS A 168 11.48 -9.10 -1.28
N GLU A 169 10.46 -9.60 -0.58
CA GLU A 169 10.24 -9.31 0.85
C GLU A 169 10.85 -10.37 1.78
N TYR A 170 10.82 -11.64 1.40
CA TYR A 170 11.16 -12.78 2.28
C TYR A 170 12.39 -13.58 1.85
N GLY A 171 12.98 -13.25 0.70
CA GLY A 171 14.14 -13.96 0.14
C GLY A 171 15.43 -13.68 0.88
N LYS A 172 16.20 -14.74 1.12
CA LYS A 172 17.59 -14.67 1.60
C LYS A 172 18.47 -15.52 0.72
N GLU A 173 19.54 -14.93 0.19
CA GLU A 173 20.53 -15.67 -0.58
C GLU A 173 21.27 -16.67 0.31
N THR A 174 21.44 -17.89 -0.21
CA THR A 174 22.15 -18.99 0.45
C THR A 174 23.02 -19.71 -0.58
N SER A 175 23.87 -20.63 -0.12
CA SER A 175 24.68 -21.47 -1.01
C SER A 175 23.87 -22.43 -1.89
N GLU A 176 22.61 -22.71 -1.53
CA GLU A 176 21.72 -23.61 -2.27
C GLU A 176 20.79 -22.87 -3.25
N GLY A 177 20.64 -21.55 -3.09
CA GLY A 177 19.69 -20.73 -3.84
C GLY A 177 19.06 -19.65 -2.95
N ILE A 178 17.90 -19.13 -3.35
CA ILE A 178 17.21 -18.08 -2.59
C ILE A 178 16.17 -18.72 -1.69
N GLU A 179 16.46 -18.75 -0.39
CA GLU A 179 15.57 -19.32 0.62
C GLU A 179 14.48 -18.32 1.01
N MET A 180 13.22 -18.77 0.98
CA MET A 180 12.06 -17.99 1.42
C MET A 180 11.28 -18.76 2.47
N LYS A 181 11.03 -18.12 3.62
CA LYS A 181 10.05 -18.61 4.58
C LYS A 181 8.69 -18.04 4.20
N ILE A 182 7.82 -18.89 3.66
CA ILE A 182 6.53 -18.46 3.12
C ILE A 182 5.54 -18.21 4.27
N PRO A 183 5.04 -16.97 4.42
CA PRO A 183 4.11 -16.63 5.50
C PRO A 183 2.66 -17.03 5.19
N ILE A 184 2.38 -17.39 3.94
CA ILE A 184 1.03 -17.68 3.43
C ILE A 184 0.80 -19.19 3.24
N THR A 185 -0.45 -19.62 3.42
CA THR A 185 -0.86 -21.01 3.19
C THR A 185 -1.09 -21.30 1.70
N ARG A 186 -1.32 -22.58 1.34
CA ARG A 186 -1.71 -22.95 -0.03
C ARG A 186 -3.07 -22.35 -0.44
N GLU A 187 -3.97 -22.15 0.53
CA GLU A 187 -5.26 -21.49 0.29
C GLU A 187 -5.05 -20.01 -0.04
N ASP A 188 -4.16 -19.34 0.70
CA ASP A 188 -3.81 -17.94 0.43
C ASP A 188 -3.13 -17.78 -0.93
N MET A 189 -2.27 -18.73 -1.33
CA MET A 189 -1.69 -18.76 -2.69
C MET A 189 -2.77 -18.93 -3.77
N SER A 190 -3.80 -19.74 -3.50
CA SER A 190 -4.96 -19.90 -4.38
C SER A 190 -5.70 -18.59 -4.54
N ASN A 191 -5.99 -17.89 -3.43
CA ASN A 191 -6.64 -16.58 -3.45
C ASN A 191 -5.79 -15.51 -4.16
N TYR A 192 -4.47 -15.55 -3.98
CA TYR A 192 -3.54 -14.63 -4.64
C TYR A 192 -3.49 -14.86 -6.16
N THR A 193 -3.39 -16.11 -6.58
CA THR A 193 -3.25 -16.46 -8.01
C THR A 193 -4.59 -16.58 -8.74
N GLY A 194 -5.71 -16.70 -8.03
CA GLY A 194 -7.01 -16.98 -8.63
C GLY A 194 -7.08 -18.38 -9.24
N VAL A 195 -6.41 -19.36 -8.62
CA VAL A 195 -6.35 -20.76 -9.10
C VAL A 195 -6.65 -21.71 -7.95
N ALA A 196 -7.44 -22.75 -8.17
CA ALA A 196 -7.76 -23.76 -7.17
C ALA A 196 -6.51 -24.30 -6.43
N ARG A 197 -6.62 -24.44 -5.10
CA ARG A 197 -5.56 -24.89 -4.19
C ARG A 197 -4.86 -26.18 -4.61
N GLU A 198 -5.61 -27.15 -5.13
CA GLU A 198 -5.06 -28.41 -5.63
C GLU A 198 -4.14 -28.19 -6.83
N THR A 199 -4.52 -27.25 -7.71
CA THR A 199 -3.72 -26.89 -8.88
C THR A 199 -2.45 -26.15 -8.47
N VAL A 200 -2.52 -25.24 -7.50
CA VAL A 200 -1.34 -24.61 -6.89
C VAL A 200 -0.38 -25.67 -6.37
N SER A 201 -0.88 -26.62 -5.57
CA SER A 201 -0.04 -27.66 -4.96
C SER A 201 0.62 -28.55 -6.02
N ARG A 202 -0.14 -28.92 -7.07
CA ARG A 202 0.36 -29.71 -8.20
C ARG A 202 1.46 -28.98 -8.97
N LYS A 203 1.24 -27.71 -9.33
CA LYS A 203 2.22 -26.95 -10.13
C LYS A 203 3.49 -26.62 -9.38
N LEU A 204 3.41 -26.37 -8.07
CA LEU A 204 4.63 -26.22 -7.25
C LEU A 204 5.44 -27.51 -7.17
N LYS A 205 4.78 -28.67 -7.18
CA LYS A 205 5.47 -29.95 -7.29
C LYS A 205 6.13 -30.13 -8.66
N THR A 206 5.47 -29.71 -9.74
CA THR A 206 6.08 -29.67 -11.08
C THR A 206 7.33 -28.79 -11.11
N PHE A 207 7.29 -27.58 -10.53
CA PHE A 207 8.47 -26.72 -10.42
C PHE A 207 9.61 -27.36 -9.62
N GLU A 208 9.29 -28.15 -8.59
CA GLU A 208 10.29 -28.92 -7.83
C GLU A 208 10.90 -30.06 -8.64
N GLU A 209 10.07 -30.84 -9.34
CA GLU A 209 10.50 -31.93 -10.23
C GLU A 209 11.37 -31.41 -11.40
N GLU A 210 11.10 -30.19 -11.87
CA GLU A 210 11.88 -29.51 -12.91
C GLU A 210 13.15 -28.83 -12.39
N GLY A 211 13.43 -28.87 -11.09
CA GLY A 211 14.60 -28.27 -10.46
C GLY A 211 14.56 -26.74 -10.41
N VAL A 212 13.40 -26.12 -10.60
CA VAL A 212 13.22 -24.66 -10.54
C VAL A 212 13.18 -24.17 -9.10
N ILE A 213 12.52 -24.96 -8.24
CA ILE A 213 12.44 -24.71 -6.80
C ILE A 213 12.72 -26.00 -6.01
N LYS A 214 12.83 -25.87 -4.69
CA LYS A 214 12.83 -26.98 -3.74
C LYS A 214 11.85 -26.67 -2.62
N LEU A 215 10.95 -27.60 -2.32
CA LEU A 215 9.99 -27.48 -1.23
C LEU A 215 10.60 -28.06 0.04
N VAL A 216 10.70 -27.25 1.09
CA VAL A 216 11.23 -27.69 2.40
C VAL A 216 10.10 -27.67 3.42
N GLY A 217 9.40 -28.79 3.52
CA GLY A 217 8.17 -28.90 4.31
C GLY A 217 7.07 -27.97 3.80
N ASN A 218 6.21 -27.47 4.70
CA ASN A 218 5.00 -26.74 4.30
C ASN A 218 5.15 -25.20 4.29
N LYS A 219 6.27 -24.67 4.80
CA LYS A 219 6.44 -23.22 5.04
C LYS A 219 7.75 -22.65 4.49
N LYS A 220 8.53 -23.42 3.75
CA LYS A 220 9.80 -22.97 3.18
C LYS A 220 9.91 -23.44 1.73
N ILE A 221 10.34 -22.52 0.87
CA ILE A 221 10.65 -22.78 -0.54
C ILE A 221 12.04 -22.20 -0.80
N ILE A 222 12.87 -22.93 -1.54
CA ILE A 222 14.16 -22.44 -2.04
C ILE A 222 14.02 -22.29 -3.55
N ILE A 223 14.26 -21.10 -4.09
CA ILE A 223 14.36 -20.90 -5.54
C ILE A 223 15.76 -21.33 -5.97
N LEU A 224 15.84 -22.34 -6.84
CA LEU A 224 17.09 -22.88 -7.38
C LEU A 224 17.47 -22.19 -8.69
N ASP A 225 16.47 -21.84 -9.51
CA ASP A 225 16.65 -21.19 -10.81
C ASP A 225 15.70 -19.98 -10.94
N GLU A 226 16.17 -18.81 -10.50
CA GLU A 226 15.40 -17.57 -10.58
C GLU A 226 15.17 -17.14 -12.04
N GLU A 227 16.15 -17.34 -12.92
CA GLU A 227 16.05 -16.92 -14.31
C GLU A 227 14.98 -17.71 -15.04
N ARG A 228 14.85 -19.01 -14.77
CA ARG A 228 13.75 -19.82 -15.31
C ARG A 228 12.38 -19.37 -14.82
N LEU A 229 12.25 -18.92 -13.56
CA LEU A 229 11.00 -18.31 -13.09
C LEU A 229 10.70 -16.98 -13.79
N LYS A 230 11.71 -16.17 -14.08
CA LYS A 230 11.53 -14.91 -14.83
C LYS A 230 11.13 -15.15 -16.27
N LEU A 231 11.67 -16.19 -16.92
CA LEU A 231 11.32 -16.57 -18.29
C LEU A 231 9.89 -17.12 -18.43
N MET A 232 9.26 -17.49 -17.31
CA MET A 232 7.85 -17.89 -17.27
C MET A 232 6.89 -16.69 -17.18
N GLN A 233 7.37 -15.46 -16.95
CA GLN A 233 6.57 -14.23 -17.02
C GLN A 233 6.53 -13.67 -18.44
#